data_AF-A0A1E5P0K9-F1
#
_entry.id   AF-A0A1E5P0K9-F1
#
_cell.length_a   1.000
_cell.length_b   1.000
_cell.length_c   1.000
_cell.angle_alpha   90.00
_cell.angle_beta   90.00
_cell.angle_gamma   90.00
#
_symmetry.space_group_name_H-M   'P 1'
#
loop_
_entity.id
_entity.type
_entity.pdbx_description
1 polymer ?
#
loop_
_entity_poly.entity_id
_entity_poly.type
_entity_poly.pdbx_seq_one_letter_code
_entity_poly.pdbx_strand_id
1 'polypeptide(L)' 'MIVRLLGGPLAGRVLETTDAPWHGDWLTAGDADWGLYVPVDRDPVTGIVLAEAQVTIPRRR' A
#
# COMPACT_ATOMS: atom_id res chain seq x y z
N MET A 1 9.43 7.07 -3.24
CA MET A 1 8.16 7.83 -3.10
C MET A 1 7.50 7.43 -1.79
N ILE A 2 6.67 8.30 -1.21
CA ILE A 2 5.98 8.01 0.06
C ILE A 2 4.47 8.03 -0.17
N VAL A 3 3.79 6.94 0.16
CA VAL A 3 2.32 6.84 0.15
C VAL A 3 1.82 6.96 1.59
N ARG A 4 0.93 7.92 1.87
CA ARG A 4 0.23 8.05 3.15
C ARG A 4 -1.20 7.54 3.02
N LEU A 5 -1.57 6.59 3.87
CA LEU A 5 -2.93 6.04 3.92
C LEU A 5 -3.80 6.97 4.77
N LEU A 6 -4.87 7.49 4.19
CA LEU A 6 -5.70 8.54 4.80
C LEU A 6 -6.88 8.02 5.63
N GLY A 7 -7.27 6.75 5.48
CA GLY A 7 -8.48 6.21 6.11
C GLY A 7 -8.46 4.70 6.32
N GLY A 8 -9.48 4.21 7.04
CA GLY A 8 -9.62 2.79 7.36
C GLY A 8 -8.63 2.28 8.43
N PRO A 9 -8.50 0.95 8.59
CA PRO A 9 -7.64 0.34 9.60
C PRO A 9 -6.15 0.70 9.50
N LEU A 10 -5.73 1.21 8.34
CA LEU A 10 -4.35 1.59 8.04
C LEU A 10 -4.14 3.11 8.04
N ALA A 11 -5.12 3.90 8.49
CA ALA A 11 -5.00 5.36 8.53
C ALA A 11 -3.75 5.82 9.29
N GLY A 12 -2.99 6.75 8.69
CA GLY A 12 -1.75 7.28 9.25
C GLY A 12 -0.52 6.41 9.00
N ARG A 13 -0.65 5.20 8.42
CA ARG A 13 0.49 4.41 7.97
C ARG A 13 1.12 5.02 6.73
N VAL A 14 2.43 4.82 6.63
CA VAL A 14 3.29 5.35 5.59
C VAL A 14 3.94 4.16 4.88
N LEU A 15 3.85 4.13 3.57
CA LEU A 15 4.54 3.15 2.73
C LEU A 15 5.65 3.83 1.94
N GLU A 16 6.88 3.36 2.11
CA GLU A 16 8.01 3.82 1.31
C GLU A 16 8.10 2.98 0.05
N THR A 17 7.73 3.57 -1.09
CA THR A 17 7.78 2.92 -2.39
C THR A 17 9.05 3.30 -3.15
N THR A 18 9.48 2.45 -4.08
CA THR A 18 10.56 2.74 -5.02
C THR A 18 10.00 3.22 -6.37
N ASP A 19 10.86 3.51 -7.34
CA ASP A 19 10.44 3.80 -8.72
C ASP A 19 10.01 2.53 -9.50
N ALA A 20 9.92 1.38 -8.84
CA ALA A 20 9.47 0.15 -9.47
C ALA A 20 7.95 0.18 -9.74
N PRO A 21 7.48 -0.44 -10.84
CA PRO A 21 6.06 -0.48 -11.22
C PRO A 21 5.18 -1.35 -10.29
N TRP A 22 5.79 -2.08 -9.35
CA TRP A 22 5.08 -2.92 -8.39
C TRP A 22 5.74 -2.80 -7.02
N HIS A 23 4.94 -2.61 -5.98
CA HIS A 23 5.42 -2.58 -4.60
C HIS A 23 4.42 -3.24 -3.65
N GLY A 24 4.88 -4.18 -2.82
CA GLY A 24 4.05 -4.87 -1.85
C GLY A 24 4.73 -4.88 -0.49
N ASP A 25 3.94 -4.71 0.57
CA ASP A 25 4.46 -4.70 1.94
C ASP A 25 3.45 -5.28 2.94
N TRP A 26 3.94 -5.72 4.08
CA TRP A 26 3.09 -6.19 5.18
C TRP A 26 2.87 -5.05 6.17
N LEU A 27 1.61 -4.78 6.50
CA LEU A 27 1.25 -3.74 7.44
C LEU A 27 0.44 -4.32 8.60
N THR A 28 0.84 -3.98 9.81
CA THR A 28 0.09 -4.35 11.01
C THR A 28 -0.98 -3.31 11.31
N ALA A 29 -2.23 -3.75 11.48
CA ALA A 29 -3.37 -2.91 11.88
C ALA A 29 -4.05 -3.54 13.10
N GLY A 30 -3.86 -2.93 14.28
CA GLY A 30 -4.26 -3.54 15.55
C GLY A 30 -3.47 -4.81 15.82
N ASP A 31 -4.17 -5.88 16.24
CA ASP A 31 -3.58 -7.20 16.56
C ASP A 31 -3.49 -8.16 15.35
N ALA A 32 -3.79 -7.66 14.14
CA ALA A 32 -3.77 -8.46 12.93
C ALA A 32 -2.67 -7.98 11.98
N ASP A 33 -1.93 -8.96 11.44
CA ASP A 33 -1.07 -8.77 10.28
C ASP A 33 -1.92 -8.81 9.02
N TRP A 34 -1.92 -7.71 8.28
CA TRP A 34 -2.63 -7.60 7.01
C TRP A 34 -1.60 -7.53 5.87
N GLY A 35 -1.87 -8.27 4.81
CA GLY A 35 -1.11 -8.12 3.57
C GLY A 35 -1.68 -6.96 2.80
N LEU A 36 -0.88 -5.90 2.61
CA LEU A 36 -1.22 -4.81 1.73
C LEU A 36 -0.41 -4.90 0.45
N TYR A 37 -1.09 -5.18 -0.66
CA TYR A 37 -0.49 -5.04 -1.97
C TYR A 37 -0.90 -3.68 -2.56
N VAL A 38 0.09 -2.87 -2.94
CA VAL A 38 -0.16 -1.57 -3.56
C VAL A 38 0.40 -1.60 -4.98
N PRO A 39 -0.38 -2.00 -6.00
CA PRO A 39 0.01 -1.74 -7.37
C PRO A 39 0.19 -0.23 -7.54
N VAL A 40 1.38 0.17 -7.98
CA VAL A 40 1.76 1.56 -8.22
C VAL A 40 1.91 1.69 -9.74
N ASP A 41 0.86 2.12 -10.41
CA ASP A 41 0.94 2.43 -11.83
C ASP A 41 1.49 3.85 -12.00
N ARG A 42 2.57 3.98 -12.77
CA ARG A 42 3.24 5.24 -13.02
C ARG A 42 3.18 5.55 -14.51
N ASP A 43 2.56 6.67 -14.83
CA ASP A 43 2.64 7.23 -16.16
C ASP A 43 4.05 7.85 -16.34
N PRO A 44 4.90 7.31 -17.24
CA PRO A 44 6.25 7.83 -17.45
C PRO A 44 6.26 9.19 -18.17
N VAL A 45 5.14 9.60 -18.79
CA VAL A 45 5.00 10.85 -19.55
C VAL A 45 4.54 11.97 -18.63
N THR A 46 3.52 11.71 -17.80
CA THR A 46 2.93 12.74 -16.92
C THR A 46 3.52 12.74 -15.51
N GLY A 47 4.15 11.64 -15.10
CA GLY A 47 4.64 11.45 -13.74
C GLY A 47 3.52 11.21 -12.71
N ILE A 48 2.27 11.08 -13.15
CA ILE A 48 1.14 10.73 -12.29
C ILE A 48 1.36 9.31 -11.77
N VAL A 49 1.08 9.14 -10.48
CA VAL A 49 1.16 7.85 -9.80
C VAL A 49 -0.21 7.48 -9.25
N LEU A 50 -0.73 6.34 -9.71
CA LEU A 50 -1.95 5.74 -9.23
C LEU A 50 -1.60 4.59 -8.30
N ALA A 51 -2.20 4.57 -7.12
CA ALA A 51 -2.00 3.51 -6.13
C ALA A 51 -3.35 2.93 -5.72
N GLU A 52 -3.56 1.63 -5.94
CA GLU A 52 -4.71 0.92 -5.41
C GLU A 52 -4.29 0.18 -4.13
N ALA A 53 -5.08 0.26 -3.06
CA ALA A 53 -4.80 -0.48 -1.84
C ALA A 53 -5.59 -1.81 -1.87
N GLN A 54 -4.91 -2.93 -2.14
CA GLN A 54 -5.51 -4.26 -2.05
C GLN A 54 -5.19 -4.90 -0.71
N VAL A 55 -6.21 -4.95 0.15
CA VAL A 55 -6.12 -5.53 1.49
C VAL A 55 -6.51 -7.00 1.43
N THR A 56 -5.59 -7.88 1.81
CA THR A 56 -5.91 -9.30 2.03
C THR A 56 -6.34 -9.52 3.48
N ILE A 57 -7.52 -10.11 3.67
CA ILE A 57 -8.11 -10.42 4.98
C ILE A 57 -7.18 -11.41 5.72
N PRO A 58 -6.99 -11.28 7.06
CA PRO A 58 -6.09 -12.14 7.79
C PRO A 58 -6.51 -13.60 7.62
N ARG A 59 -5.55 -14.49 7.35
CA ARG A 59 -5.72 -15.91 7.66
C ARG A 59 -5.88 -16.01 9.17
N ARG A 60 -7.11 -16.11 9.68
CA ARG A 60 -7.36 -16.52 11.06
C ARG A 60 -6.66 -17.87 11.25
N ARG A 61 -5.71 -17.91 12.19
CA ARG A 61 -5.06 -19.15 12.63
C ARG A 61 -5.99 -19.91 13.56
#